data_AF-A0A3T0D5V2-F1
#
_entry.id   AF-A0A3T0D5V2-F1
#
_cell.length_a   1.000
_cell.length_b   1.000
_cell.length_c   1.000
_cell.angle_alpha   90.00
_cell.angle_beta   90.00
_cell.angle_gamma   90.00
#
_symmetry.space_group_name_H-M   'P 1'
#
loop_
_entity.id
_entity.type
_entity.pdbx_description
1 polymer ?
#
loop_
_entity_poly.entity_id
_entity_poly.type
_entity_poly.pdbx_seq_one_letter_code
_entity_poly.pdbx_strand_id
1 'polypeptide(L)'
;MSLKEKLLEDYKSAMKDKDVVRKNVVGMVRAAILQFEKDNKVILDDSGVLNVIAKEIKKRKDSLPEYIKSGRQDLIDDLNREIEILQSYLPPMLSQEELEKIVLDVIEKVKPSGMKDMGKVMQEVMQKVSGRAEGKIVSEIVKKHLSKL
;
A
#
# COMPACT_ATOMS: atom_id res chain seq x y z
N MET A 1 17.73 4.38 7.97
CA MET A 1 16.50 4.86 8.63
C MET A 1 15.34 4.01 8.15
N SER A 2 14.56 3.46 9.08
CA SER A 2 13.33 2.72 8.79
C SER A 2 12.23 3.65 8.27
N LEU A 3 11.19 3.08 7.66
CA LEU A 3 10.07 3.87 7.14
C LEU A 3 9.27 4.55 8.28
N LYS A 4 9.17 3.91 9.44
CA LYS A 4 8.54 4.52 10.63
C LYS A 4 9.31 5.75 11.15
N GLU A 5 10.64 5.67 11.15
CA GLU A 5 11.49 6.81 11.52
C GLU A 5 11.36 7.94 10.49
N LYS A 6 11.37 7.61 9.19
CA LYS A 6 11.15 8.59 8.12
C LYS A 6 9.83 9.35 8.29
N LEU A 7 8.73 8.62 8.53
CA LEU A 7 7.42 9.23 8.78
C LEU A 7 7.44 10.14 10.02
N LEU A 8 8.17 9.77 11.08
CA LEU A 8 8.30 10.62 12.27
C LEU A 8 9.08 11.90 11.97
N GLU A 9 10.18 11.81 11.21
CA GLU A 9 10.97 12.98 10.81
C GLU A 9 10.19 13.92 9.89
N ASP A 10 9.48 13.38 8.90
CA ASP A 10 8.66 14.18 7.99
C ASP A 10 7.48 14.83 8.71
N TYR A 11 6.89 14.15 9.69
CA TYR A 11 5.87 14.73 10.56
C TYR A 11 6.41 15.94 11.35
N LYS A 12 7.62 15.83 11.90
CA LYS A 12 8.27 16.94 12.61
C LYS A 12 8.62 18.09 11.68
N SER A 13 9.14 17.79 10.49
CA SER A 13 9.49 18.78 9.47
C SER A 13 8.25 19.53 9.00
N ALA A 14 7.14 18.83 8.72
CA ALA A 14 5.87 19.45 8.35
C ALA A 14 5.33 20.41 9.43
N MET A 15 5.50 20.11 10.71
CA MET A 15 5.16 21.05 11.79
C MET A 15 6.03 22.31 11.77
N LYS A 16 7.32 22.16 11.47
CA LYS A 16 8.29 23.25 11.44
C LYS A 16 8.07 24.17 10.24
N ASP A 17 7.78 23.58 9.09
CA ASP A 17 7.52 24.26 7.81
C ASP A 17 6.07 24.78 7.71
N LYS A 18 5.24 24.49 8.72
CA LYS A 18 3.81 24.82 8.75
C LYS A 18 3.01 24.21 7.59
N ASP A 19 3.47 23.09 7.03
CA ASP A 19 2.70 22.29 6.06
C ASP A 19 1.62 21.49 6.80
N VAL A 20 0.46 22.12 6.99
CA VAL A 20 -0.67 21.56 7.73
C VAL A 20 -1.19 20.27 7.08
N VAL A 21 -1.23 20.21 5.74
CA VAL A 21 -1.74 19.04 5.01
C VAL A 21 -0.82 17.85 5.23
N ARG A 22 0.49 18.01 4.99
CA ARG A 22 1.46 16.94 5.22
C ARG A 22 1.51 16.49 6.67
N LYS A 23 1.49 17.43 7.62
CA LYS A 23 1.43 17.11 9.06
C LYS A 23 0.23 16.20 9.36
N ASN A 24 -0.97 16.58 8.91
CA ASN A 24 -2.18 15.83 9.21
C ASN A 24 -2.15 14.43 8.56
N VAL A 25 -1.81 14.36 7.28
CA VAL A 25 -1.74 13.11 6.50
C VAL A 25 -0.73 12.13 7.11
N VAL A 26 0.50 12.58 7.34
CA VAL A 26 1.55 11.74 7.92
C VAL A 26 1.20 11.35 9.36
N GLY A 27 0.60 12.26 10.14
CA GLY A 27 0.12 11.99 11.49
C GLY A 27 -0.94 10.89 11.52
N MET A 28 -1.93 10.95 10.63
CA MET A 28 -2.98 9.94 10.52
C MET A 28 -2.43 8.57 10.13
N VAL A 29 -1.50 8.51 9.17
CA VAL A 29 -0.87 7.23 8.79
C VAL A 29 -0.05 6.64 9.93
N ARG A 30 0.71 7.46 10.67
CA ARG A 30 1.45 7.00 11.85
C ARG A 30 0.51 6.45 12.93
N ALA A 31 -0.65 7.08 13.14
CA ALA A 31 -1.66 6.57 14.04
C ALA A 31 -2.27 5.24 13.55
N ALA A 32 -2.54 5.10 12.24
CA ALA A 32 -3.04 3.86 11.66
C ALA A 32 -2.05 2.70 11.79
N ILE A 33 -0.75 2.96 11.62
CA ILE A 33 0.33 1.98 11.85
C ILE A 33 0.31 1.52 13.31
N LEU A 34 0.31 2.47 14.26
CA LEU A 34 0.29 2.16 15.69
C LEU A 34 -0.97 1.39 16.10
N GLN A 35 -2.12 1.75 15.53
CA GLN A 35 -3.39 1.06 15.78
C GLN A 35 -3.30 -0.39 15.30
N PHE A 36 -2.79 -0.63 14.08
CA PHE A 36 -2.61 -1.98 13.55
C PHE A 36 -1.68 -2.83 14.42
N GLU A 37 -0.54 -2.26 14.84
CA GLU A 37 0.43 -2.93 15.72
C GLU A 37 -0.22 -3.33 17.05
N LYS A 38 -1.02 -2.45 17.66
CA LYS A 38 -1.73 -2.73 18.91
C LYS A 38 -2.81 -3.80 18.75
N ASP A 39 -3.66 -3.67 17.73
CA ASP A 39 -4.79 -4.58 17.50
C ASP A 39 -4.30 -6.01 17.23
N ASN A 40 -3.18 -6.15 16.52
CA ASN A 40 -2.63 -7.45 16.14
C ASN A 40 -1.51 -7.92 17.07
N LYS A 41 -1.10 -7.11 18.06
CA LYS A 41 0.03 -7.38 18.96
C LYS A 41 1.33 -7.71 18.22
N VAL A 42 1.63 -6.94 17.17
CA VAL A 42 2.83 -7.08 16.34
C VAL A 42 3.59 -5.76 16.25
N ILE A 43 4.85 -5.82 15.83
CA ILE A 43 5.62 -4.66 15.39
C ILE A 43 5.79 -4.79 13.89
N LEU A 44 5.32 -3.80 13.13
CA LEU A 44 5.45 -3.80 11.69
C LEU A 44 6.89 -3.48 11.30
N ASP A 45 7.39 -4.26 10.34
CA ASP A 45 8.56 -3.93 9.53
C ASP A 45 8.17 -2.94 8.42
N ASP A 46 9.14 -2.53 7.61
CA ASP A 46 8.89 -1.57 6.53
C ASP A 46 7.88 -2.11 5.50
N SER A 47 7.89 -3.41 5.21
CA SER A 47 6.92 -4.07 4.33
C SER A 47 5.48 -3.93 4.87
N GLY A 48 5.30 -4.18 6.16
CA GLY A 48 4.03 -3.99 6.86
C GLY A 48 3.56 -2.54 6.84
N VAL A 49 4.48 -1.59 7.05
CA VAL A 49 4.19 -0.15 7.00
C VAL A 49 3.75 0.28 5.59
N LEU A 50 4.43 -0.19 4.55
CA LEU A 50 4.05 0.05 3.15
C LEU A 50 2.62 -0.44 2.87
N ASN A 51 2.23 -1.60 3.40
CA ASN A 51 0.87 -2.11 3.24
C ASN A 51 -0.18 -1.22 3.93
N VAL A 52 0.13 -0.66 5.10
CA VAL A 52 -0.77 0.31 5.78
C VAL A 52 -0.91 1.59 4.95
N ILE A 53 0.20 2.13 4.42
CA ILE A 53 0.18 3.32 3.56
C ILE A 53 -0.65 3.07 2.30
N ALA A 54 -0.44 1.94 1.63
CA ALA A 54 -1.22 1.57 0.43
C ALA A 54 -2.73 1.48 0.73
N LYS A 55 -3.10 0.94 1.89
CA LYS A 55 -4.50 0.88 2.34
C LYS A 55 -5.08 2.27 2.60
N GLU A 56 -4.30 3.18 3.19
CA GLU A 56 -4.72 4.56 3.45
C GLU A 56 -4.86 5.40 2.17
N ILE A 57 -4.02 5.17 1.17
CA ILE A 57 -4.20 5.75 -0.18
C ILE A 57 -5.48 5.23 -0.81
N LYS A 58 -5.73 3.92 -0.71
CA LYS A 58 -6.94 3.32 -1.28
C LYS A 58 -8.21 3.92 -0.70
N LYS A 59 -8.29 4.07 0.64
CA LYS A 59 -9.45 4.71 1.29
C LYS A 59 -9.74 6.11 0.75
N ARG A 60 -8.71 6.89 0.46
CA ARG A 60 -8.83 8.23 -0.15
C ARG A 60 -9.28 8.16 -1.60
N LYS A 61 -8.75 7.21 -2.38
CA LYS A 61 -9.19 6.99 -3.77
C LYS A 61 -10.64 6.53 -3.85
N ASP A 62 -11.06 5.68 -2.92
CA ASP A 62 -12.43 5.14 -2.86
C ASP A 62 -13.45 6.24 -2.48
N SER A 63 -13.04 7.31 -1.78
CA SER A 63 -13.90 8.45 -1.47
C SER A 63 -13.96 9.54 -2.55
N LEU A 64 -12.96 9.62 -3.44
CA LEU A 64 -12.94 10.60 -4.55
C LEU A 64 -14.25 10.67 -5.37
N PRO A 65 -14.89 9.55 -5.76
CA PRO A 65 -16.13 9.59 -6.54
C PRO A 65 -17.27 10.35 -5.87
N GLU A 66 -17.36 10.31 -4.52
CA GLU A 66 -18.39 11.03 -3.77
C GLU A 66 -18.11 12.54 -3.78
N TYR A 67 -16.85 12.95 -3.62
CA TYR A 67 -16.46 14.35 -3.71
C TYR A 67 -16.65 14.91 -5.13
N ILE A 68 -16.32 14.14 -6.17
CA ILE A 68 -16.57 14.51 -7.57
C ILE A 68 -18.06 14.76 -7.80
N LYS A 69 -18.94 13.86 -7.32
CA LYS A 69 -20.39 14.04 -7.44
C LYS A 69 -20.90 15.28 -6.70
N SER A 70 -20.23 15.70 -5.62
CA SER A 70 -20.61 16.88 -4.85
C SER A 70 -20.23 18.22 -5.51
N GLY A 71 -19.36 18.20 -6.53
CA GLY A 71 -18.86 19.41 -7.21
C GLY A 71 -17.90 20.26 -6.39
N ARG A 72 -17.45 19.79 -5.22
CA ARG A 72 -16.51 20.48 -4.32
C ARG A 72 -15.07 20.27 -4.76
N GLN A 73 -14.62 21.08 -5.73
CA GLN A 73 -13.26 21.00 -6.28
C GLN A 73 -12.18 21.18 -5.20
N ASP A 74 -12.43 22.04 -4.21
CA ASP A 74 -11.54 22.25 -3.07
C ASP A 74 -11.23 20.94 -2.31
N LEU A 75 -12.26 20.13 -2.06
CA LEU A 75 -12.12 18.85 -1.37
C LEU A 75 -11.43 17.79 -2.24
N ILE A 76 -11.62 17.86 -3.56
CA ILE A 76 -10.95 16.97 -4.51
C ILE A 76 -9.45 17.28 -4.56
N ASP A 77 -9.09 18.56 -4.64
CA ASP A 77 -7.71 19.01 -4.69
C ASP A 77 -6.97 18.67 -3.38
N ASP A 78 -7.62 18.89 -2.24
CA ASP A 78 -7.08 18.49 -0.93
C ASP A 78 -6.84 16.98 -0.88
N LEU A 79 -7.84 16.17 -1.28
CA LEU A 79 -7.75 14.71 -1.25
C LEU A 79 -6.66 14.18 -2.20
N ASN A 80 -6.51 14.78 -3.38
CA ASN A 80 -5.43 14.46 -4.32
C ASN A 80 -4.06 14.79 -3.71
N ARG A 81 -3.92 15.95 -3.05
CA ARG A 81 -2.69 16.31 -2.34
C ARG A 81 -2.36 15.32 -1.22
N GLU A 82 -3.36 14.85 -0.47
CA GLU A 82 -3.14 13.80 0.53
C GLU A 82 -2.62 12.50 -0.10
N ILE A 83 -3.21 12.09 -1.23
CA ILE A 83 -2.80 10.91 -1.97
C ILE A 83 -1.35 11.04 -2.45
N GLU A 84 -0.97 12.17 -3.03
CA GLU A 84 0.39 12.44 -3.51
C GLU A 84 1.43 12.38 -2.38
N ILE A 85 1.11 12.98 -1.22
CA ILE A 85 1.98 12.92 -0.04
C ILE A 85 2.22 11.47 0.37
N LEU A 86 1.17 10.64 0.42
CA LEU A 86 1.32 9.23 0.78
C LEU A 86 2.03 8.40 -0.29
N GLN A 87 1.78 8.68 -1.57
CA GLN A 87 2.46 8.02 -2.68
C GLN A 87 3.97 8.25 -2.66
N SER A 88 4.44 9.39 -2.13
CA SER A 88 5.88 9.65 -1.99
C SER A 88 6.61 8.70 -1.03
N TYR A 89 5.88 7.95 -0.20
CA TYR A 89 6.42 6.91 0.68
C TYR A 89 6.37 5.50 0.08
N LEU A 90 5.64 5.30 -1.01
CA LEU A 90 5.59 4.01 -1.69
C LEU A 90 6.66 3.93 -2.78
N PRO A 91 7.23 2.74 -3.03
CA PRO A 91 7.99 2.52 -4.24
C PRO A 91 7.07 2.62 -5.46
N PRO A 92 7.63 2.77 -6.68
CA PRO A 92 6.85 2.82 -7.91
C PRO A 92 5.92 1.61 -8.02
N MET A 93 4.64 1.92 -8.26
CA MET A 93 3.61 0.91 -8.50
C MET A 93 3.97 0.10 -9.73
N LEU A 94 3.79 -1.21 -9.63
CA LEU A 94 3.90 -2.12 -10.76
C LEU A 94 2.68 -1.94 -11.66
N SER A 95 2.92 -1.93 -12.97
CA SER A 95 1.87 -2.18 -13.94
C SER A 95 1.33 -3.61 -13.79
N GLN A 96 0.14 -3.85 -14.33
CA GLN A 96 -0.46 -5.18 -14.33
C GLN A 96 0.46 -6.20 -15.03
N GLU A 97 1.11 -5.81 -16.13
CA GLU A 97 2.03 -6.68 -16.89
C GLU A 97 3.29 -7.04 -16.09
N GLU A 98 3.89 -6.07 -15.39
CA GLU A 98 5.06 -6.32 -14.53
C GLU A 98 4.69 -7.22 -13.35
N LEU A 99 3.52 -7.01 -12.76
CA LEU A 99 3.02 -7.86 -11.69
C LEU A 99 2.75 -9.30 -12.18
N GLU A 100 2.16 -9.46 -13.36
CA GLU A 100 1.89 -10.78 -13.96
C GLU A 100 3.20 -11.53 -14.24
N LYS A 101 4.24 -10.85 -14.74
CA LYS A 101 5.59 -11.43 -14.91
C LYS A 101 6.18 -11.92 -13.58
N ILE A 102 6.13 -11.09 -12.53
CA ILE A 102 6.65 -11.49 -11.21
C ILE A 102 5.92 -12.72 -10.66
N VAL A 103 4.60 -12.80 -10.86
CA VAL A 103 3.80 -13.96 -10.44
C VAL A 103 4.22 -15.22 -11.19
N LEU A 104 4.38 -15.15 -12.50
CA LEU A 104 4.83 -16.27 -13.33
C LEU A 104 6.22 -16.76 -12.91
N ASP A 105 7.17 -15.85 -12.70
CA ASP A 105 8.52 -16.21 -12.22
C ASP A 105 8.48 -16.93 -10.87
N VAL A 106 7.60 -16.50 -9.96
CA VAL A 106 7.43 -17.17 -8.66
C VAL A 106 6.80 -18.55 -8.84
N ILE A 107 5.82 -18.71 -9.72
CA ILE A 107 5.21 -20.01 -10.02
C ILE A 107 6.25 -20.97 -10.58
N GLU A 108 7.11 -20.54 -11.51
CA GLU A 108 8.20 -21.37 -12.06
C GLU A 108 9.21 -21.79 -10.98
N LYS A 109 9.55 -20.87 -10.07
CA LYS A 109 10.46 -21.14 -8.95
C LYS A 109 9.85 -22.10 -7.92
N VAL A 110 8.60 -21.89 -7.54
CA VAL A 110 7.91 -22.63 -6.47
C VAL A 110 7.41 -23.99 -6.95
N LYS A 111 7.10 -24.11 -8.25
CA LYS A 111 6.48 -25.27 -8.91
C LYS A 111 5.24 -25.76 -8.14
N PRO A 112 4.23 -24.90 -7.94
CA PRO A 112 3.00 -25.28 -7.25
C PRO A 112 2.23 -26.32 -8.06
N SER A 113 1.51 -27.20 -7.38
CA SER A 113 0.63 -28.21 -7.95
C SER A 113 -0.84 -27.75 -7.97
N GLY A 114 -1.08 -26.44 -8.09
CA GLY A 114 -2.41 -25.82 -8.13
C GLY A 114 -2.79 -25.03 -6.87
N MET A 115 -4.09 -24.80 -6.68
CA MET A 115 -4.66 -23.89 -5.65
C MET A 115 -4.24 -24.19 -4.21
N LYS A 116 -3.94 -25.44 -3.88
CA LYS A 116 -3.49 -25.84 -2.54
C LYS A 116 -2.19 -25.14 -2.12
N ASP A 117 -1.38 -24.71 -3.08
CA ASP A 117 -0.10 -24.04 -2.84
C ASP A 117 -0.20 -22.50 -2.87
N MET A 118 -1.42 -21.96 -2.95
CA MET A 118 -1.70 -20.52 -3.01
C MET A 118 -0.98 -19.74 -1.90
N GLY A 119 -1.02 -20.22 -0.66
CA GLY A 119 -0.38 -19.54 0.47
C GLY A 119 1.14 -19.38 0.29
N LYS A 120 1.81 -20.43 -0.21
CA LYS A 120 3.25 -20.42 -0.47
C LYS A 120 3.62 -19.47 -1.60
N VAL A 121 2.87 -19.50 -2.71
CA VAL A 121 3.09 -18.60 -3.84
C VAL A 121 2.83 -17.15 -3.44
N MET A 122 1.74 -16.89 -2.71
CA MET A 122 1.42 -15.55 -2.20
C MET A 122 2.52 -14.99 -1.31
N GLN A 123 3.08 -15.80 -0.42
CA GLN A 123 4.18 -15.36 0.45
C GLN A 123 5.40 -14.89 -0.35
N GLU A 124 5.84 -15.67 -1.35
CA GLU A 124 6.99 -15.30 -2.20
C GLU A 124 6.69 -14.10 -3.11
N VAL A 125 5.49 -14.00 -3.68
CA VAL A 125 5.11 -12.83 -4.49
C VAL A 125 5.07 -11.57 -3.64
N MET A 126 4.43 -11.61 -2.46
CA MET A 126 4.30 -10.44 -1.59
C MET A 126 5.64 -9.89 -1.13
N GLN A 127 6.65 -10.74 -0.92
CA GLN A 127 8.02 -10.28 -0.64
C GLN A 127 8.64 -9.45 -1.78
N LYS A 128 8.24 -9.71 -3.03
CA LYS A 128 8.73 -8.98 -4.21
C LYS A 128 7.92 -7.73 -4.54
N VAL A 129 6.65 -7.68 -4.15
CA VAL A 129 5.69 -6.65 -4.58
C VAL A 129 5.11 -5.79 -3.45
N SER A 130 5.54 -5.99 -2.20
CA SER A 130 5.07 -5.22 -1.05
C SER A 130 5.20 -3.71 -1.29
N GLY A 131 4.11 -2.97 -1.08
CA GLY A 131 4.04 -1.53 -1.34
C GLY A 131 4.00 -1.12 -2.82
N ARG A 132 4.18 -2.06 -3.76
CA ARG A 132 4.21 -1.80 -5.21
C ARG A 132 2.99 -2.32 -5.96
N ALA A 133 2.16 -3.13 -5.31
CA ALA A 133 0.89 -3.62 -5.86
C ALA A 133 -0.13 -3.80 -4.75
N GLU A 134 -1.42 -3.69 -5.10
CA GLU A 134 -2.49 -3.97 -4.15
C GLU A 134 -2.61 -5.48 -3.91
N GLY A 135 -2.57 -5.91 -2.64
CA GLY A 135 -2.64 -7.34 -2.29
C GLY A 135 -3.86 -8.08 -2.84
N LYS A 136 -4.99 -7.39 -3.04
CA LYS A 136 -6.17 -7.98 -3.70
C LYS A 136 -5.88 -8.30 -5.17
N ILE A 137 -5.29 -7.37 -5.91
CA ILE A 137 -4.90 -7.56 -7.33
C ILE A 137 -3.86 -8.69 -7.43
N VAL A 138 -2.87 -8.70 -6.53
CA VAL A 138 -1.87 -9.78 -6.45
C VAL A 138 -2.56 -11.13 -6.28
N SER A 139 -3.49 -11.23 -5.31
CA SER A 139 -4.24 -12.46 -5.03
C SER A 139 -5.07 -12.91 -6.23
N GLU A 140 -5.75 -12.00 -6.92
CA GLU A 140 -6.54 -12.30 -8.12
C GLU A 140 -5.68 -12.84 -9.26
N ILE A 141 -4.51 -12.24 -9.51
CA ILE A 141 -3.58 -12.70 -10.55
C ILE A 141 -2.99 -14.06 -10.19
N VAL A 142 -2.49 -14.25 -8.96
CA VAL A 142 -1.96 -15.55 -8.53
C VAL A 142 -3.03 -16.63 -8.65
N LYS A 143 -4.26 -16.36 -8.19
CA LYS A 143 -5.39 -17.28 -8.31
C LYS A 143 -5.69 -17.62 -9.78
N LYS A 144 -5.70 -16.63 -10.68
CA LYS A 144 -5.93 -16.82 -12.13
C LYS A 144 -4.90 -17.79 -12.75
N HIS A 145 -3.64 -17.74 -12.33
CA HIS A 145 -2.62 -18.64 -12.86
C HIS A 145 -2.68 -20.03 -12.22
N LEU A 146 -2.88 -20.11 -10.91
CA LEU A 146 -2.97 -21.39 -10.21
C LEU A 146 -4.23 -22.20 -10.56
N SER A 147 -5.31 -21.59 -11.05
CA SER A 147 -6.53 -22.31 -11.47
C SER A 147 -6.38 -23.01 -12.82
N LYS A 148 -5.28 -22.72 -13.54
CA LYS A 148 -4.98 -23.32 -14.85
C LYS A 148 -3.97 -24.48 -14.76
N LEU A 149 -3.46 -24.76 -13.55
CA LEU A 149 -2.56 -25.87 -13.23
C LEU A 149 -3.40 -27.04 -12.69
#